data_AF-I4Z211-F1
#
_entry.id   AF-I4Z211-F1
#
_cell.length_a   1.000
_cell.length_b   1.000
_cell.length_c   1.000
_cell.angle_alpha   90.00
_cell.angle_beta   90.00
_cell.angle_gamma   90.00
#
_symmetry.space_group_name_H-M   'P 1'
#
loop_
_entity.id
_entity.type
_entity.pdbx_description
1 polymer ?
#
loop_
_entity_poly.entity_id
_entity_poly.type
_entity_poly.pdbx_seq_one_letter_code
_entity_poly.pdbx_strand_id
1 'polypeptide(L)'
;MADTVTRPVILWDTLKLSAKPLRSRSDILVVADVKVQERGHKRSDEYRINFELNRHHGLVSVDTEVMETAGRDGPHWRYSGRRDVVMAVRDHFLTTQLYAHVAGQLGWVPNPSVELVKEPLDP
;
A
#
# COMPACT_ATOMS: atom_id res chain seq x y z
N MET A 1 -32.95 8.85 -10.49
CA MET A 1 -32.63 7.71 -9.61
C MET A 1 -31.12 7.71 -9.46
N ALA A 2 -30.60 7.93 -8.26
CA ALA A 2 -29.16 7.94 -8.04
C ALA A 2 -28.68 6.48 -8.09
N ASP A 3 -27.88 6.14 -9.10
CA ASP A 3 -27.06 4.94 -9.08
C ASP A 3 -26.27 4.98 -7.78
N THR A 4 -26.70 4.20 -6.82
CA THR A 4 -25.94 3.98 -5.61
C THR A 4 -24.82 3.06 -6.05
N VAL A 5 -23.76 3.63 -6.61
CA VAL A 5 -22.54 2.92 -6.96
C VAL A 5 -22.19 2.12 -5.71
N THR A 6 -22.42 0.81 -5.78
CA THR A 6 -22.22 -0.11 -4.66
C THR A 6 -20.73 -0.09 -4.39
N ARG A 7 -20.31 0.74 -3.42
CA ARG A 7 -18.90 0.82 -3.06
C ARG A 7 -18.52 -0.51 -2.42
N PRO A 8 -17.39 -1.12 -2.82
CA PRO A 8 -16.93 -2.32 -2.17
C PRO A 8 -16.59 -2.04 -0.72
N VAL A 9 -16.74 -3.06 0.11
CA VAL A 9 -16.28 -3.08 1.50
C VAL A 9 -14.86 -3.65 1.51
N ILE A 10 -13.90 -2.85 1.95
CA ILE A 10 -12.52 -3.30 2.17
C ILE A 10 -12.41 -3.87 3.58
N LEU A 11 -11.89 -5.10 3.67
CA LEU A 11 -11.72 -5.82 4.93
C LEU A 11 -10.35 -5.49 5.50
N TRP A 12 -10.27 -4.39 6.27
CA TRP A 12 -9.00 -3.84 6.76
C TRP A 12 -8.23 -4.77 7.71
N ASP A 13 -8.93 -5.64 8.43
CA ASP A 13 -8.33 -6.68 9.26
C ASP A 13 -7.51 -7.71 8.45
N THR A 14 -7.74 -7.77 7.13
CA THR A 14 -6.99 -8.64 6.21
C THR A 14 -5.84 -7.93 5.51
N LEU A 15 -5.68 -6.61 5.71
CA LEU A 15 -4.66 -5.82 5.04
C LEU A 15 -3.25 -6.23 5.51
N LYS A 16 -2.43 -6.66 4.57
CA LYS A 16 -1.00 -6.93 4.78
C LYS A 16 -0.19 -5.96 3.94
N LEU A 17 0.69 -5.21 4.62
CA LEU A 17 1.57 -4.24 3.98
C LEU A 17 3.02 -4.72 4.07
N SER A 18 3.77 -4.55 2.99
CA SER A 18 5.21 -4.76 2.98
C SER A 18 5.90 -3.69 2.13
N ALA A 19 7.14 -3.35 2.47
CA ALA A 19 7.93 -2.38 1.74
C ALA A 19 9.30 -2.99 1.43
N LYS A 20 9.80 -2.80 0.21
CA LYS A 20 11.15 -3.21 -0.17
C LYS A 20 11.82 -2.15 -1.05
N PRO A 21 13.12 -1.86 -0.84
CA PRO A 21 13.88 -1.02 -1.75
C PRO A 21 13.94 -1.64 -3.16
N LEU A 22 13.76 -0.82 -4.19
CA LEU A 22 14.04 -1.23 -5.56
C LEU A 22 15.54 -1.01 -5.83
N ARG A 23 16.29 -2.10 -6.05
CA ARG A 23 17.73 -2.00 -6.32
C ARG A 23 17.96 -1.06 -7.50
N SER A 24 18.84 -0.06 -7.33
CA SER A 24 19.30 0.95 -8.31
C SER A 24 18.50 2.24 -8.49
N ARG A 25 17.34 2.40 -7.84
CA ARG A 25 16.57 3.64 -7.89
C ARG A 25 16.27 4.10 -6.48
N SER A 26 16.18 5.40 -6.24
CA SER A 26 15.81 5.96 -4.92
C SER A 26 14.32 5.72 -4.61
N ASP A 27 13.88 4.48 -4.81
CA ASP A 27 12.50 4.04 -4.92
C ASP A 27 12.24 2.90 -3.93
N ILE A 28 11.05 2.93 -3.35
CA ILE A 28 10.53 1.87 -2.48
C ILE A 28 9.23 1.37 -3.09
N LEU A 29 9.15 0.06 -3.27
CA LEU A 29 7.92 -0.62 -3.63
C LEU A 29 7.18 -1.05 -2.37
N VAL A 30 5.99 -0.51 -2.18
CA VAL A 30 5.03 -0.96 -1.15
C VAL A 30 4.02 -1.87 -1.80
N VAL A 31 3.84 -3.07 -1.25
CA VAL A 31 2.83 -4.04 -1.67
C VAL A 31 1.77 -4.15 -0.58
N ALA A 32 0.51 -3.99 -0.96
CA ALA A 32 -0.65 -4.13 -0.11
C ALA A 32 -1.53 -5.28 -0.59
N ASP A 33 -1.61 -6.36 0.17
CA ASP A 33 -2.55 -7.46 -0.08
C ASP A 33 -3.79 -7.27 0.82
N VAL A 34 -5.00 -7.30 0.25
CA VAL A 34 -6.25 -7.06 1.00
C VAL A 34 -7.43 -7.83 0.40
N LYS A 35 -8.38 -8.23 1.23
CA LYS A 35 -9.66 -8.76 0.75
C LYS A 35 -10.70 -7.65 0.58
N VAL A 36 -11.41 -7.72 -0.54
CA VAL A 36 -12.46 -6.79 -0.91
C VAL A 36 -13.75 -7.57 -1.15
N GLN A 37 -14.84 -7.12 -0.52
CA GLN A 37 -16.16 -7.72 -0.63
C GLN A 37 -17.13 -6.70 -1.24
N GLU A 38 -17.79 -7.07 -2.33
CA GLU A 38 -18.87 -6.23 -2.86
C GLU A 38 -20.05 -6.21 -1.89
N ARG A 39 -20.62 -5.03 -1.63
CA ARG A 39 -21.75 -4.90 -0.69
C ARG A 39 -22.93 -5.74 -1.19
N GLY A 40 -23.42 -6.65 -0.35
CA GLY A 40 -24.49 -7.59 -0.70
C GLY A 40 -24.02 -8.92 -1.28
N HIS A 41 -22.71 -9.08 -1.56
CA HIS A 41 -22.12 -10.36 -1.94
C HIS A 41 -21.47 -11.05 -0.73
N LYS A 42 -21.62 -12.38 -0.64
CA LYS A 42 -20.95 -13.18 0.40
C LYS A 42 -19.48 -13.47 0.09
N ARG A 43 -19.08 -13.38 -1.17
CA ARG A 43 -17.71 -13.66 -1.62
C ARG A 43 -16.83 -12.42 -1.49
N SER A 44 -15.62 -12.62 -1.00
CA SER A 44 -14.53 -11.64 -1.06
C SER A 44 -13.50 -12.08 -2.10
N ASP A 45 -12.97 -11.13 -2.86
CA ASP A 45 -11.83 -11.36 -3.74
C ASP A 45 -10.56 -10.75 -3.12
N GLU A 46 -9.41 -11.35 -3.40
CA GLU A 46 -8.13 -10.89 -2.90
C GLU A 46 -7.47 -9.97 -3.93
N TYR A 47 -7.02 -8.80 -3.46
CA TYR A 47 -6.41 -7.77 -4.26
C TYR A 47 -4.98 -7.53 -3.79
N ARG A 48 -4.10 -7.27 -4.75
CA ARG A 48 -2.75 -6.78 -4.52
C ARG A 48 -2.62 -5.40 -5.14
N ILE A 49 -2.15 -4.43 -4.36
CA ILE A 49 -1.91 -3.07 -4.80
C ILE A 49 -0.42 -2.78 -4.63
N ASN A 50 0.23 -2.39 -5.72
CA ASN A 50 1.65 -2.08 -5.76
C ASN A 50 1.81 -0.55 -5.87
N PHE A 51 2.46 0.08 -4.89
CA PHE A 51 2.79 1.51 -4.89
C PHE A 51 4.29 1.70 -5.05
N GLU A 52 4.72 2.40 -6.09
CA GLU A 52 6.11 2.81 -6.24
C GLU A 52 6.28 4.24 -5.71
N LEU A 53 7.10 4.39 -4.68
CA LEU A 53 7.38 5.66 -4.01
C LEU A 53 8.82 6.07 -4.29
N ASN A 54 9.01 7.26 -4.86
CA ASN A 54 10.31 7.79 -5.29
C ASN A 54 10.71 9.01 -4.46
N ARG A 55 11.95 9.03 -3.98
CA ARG A 55 12.52 10.11 -3.16
C ARG A 55 12.23 11.54 -3.66
N HIS A 56 12.21 11.78 -4.96
CA HIS A 56 12.07 13.12 -5.54
C HIS A 56 10.64 13.43 -6.03
N HIS A 57 9.85 12.42 -6.37
CA HIS A 57 8.59 12.58 -7.10
C HIS A 57 7.35 12.09 -6.35
N GLY A 58 7.51 11.54 -5.14
CA GLY A 58 6.37 11.04 -4.37
C GLY A 58 5.89 9.68 -4.87
N LEU A 59 4.58 9.49 -4.99
CA LEU A 59 3.98 8.29 -5.58
C LEU A 59 4.06 8.35 -7.11
N VAL A 60 4.85 7.47 -7.73
CA VAL A 60 5.13 7.50 -9.17
C VAL A 60 4.39 6.44 -9.97
N SER A 61 4.04 5.31 -9.36
CA SER A 61 3.25 4.26 -10.02
C SER A 61 2.30 3.58 -9.05
N VAL A 62 1.15 3.15 -9.58
CA VAL A 62 0.18 2.32 -8.87
C VAL A 62 -0.39 1.26 -9.79
N ASP A 63 -0.21 -0.01 -9.42
CA ASP A 63 -0.81 -1.15 -10.11
C ASP A 63 -1.74 -1.92 -9.20
N THR A 64 -2.79 -2.51 -9.79
CA THR A 64 -3.82 -3.27 -9.06
C THR A 64 -4.01 -4.61 -9.72
N GLU A 65 -3.87 -5.66 -8.93
CA GLU A 65 -4.07 -7.03 -9.34
C GLU A 65 -5.18 -7.65 -8.50
N VAL A 66 -5.93 -8.55 -9.09
CA VAL A 66 -6.91 -9.39 -8.40
C VAL A 66 -6.50 -10.84 -8.58
N MET A 67 -6.61 -11.61 -7.51
CA MET A 67 -6.35 -13.04 -7.54
C MET A 67 -7.44 -13.72 -8.36
N GLU A 68 -7.06 -14.35 -9.48
CA GLU A 68 -7.94 -15.32 -10.13
C GLU A 68 -8.01 -16.57 -9.26
N THR A 69 -9.20 -17.17 -9.19
CA THR A 69 -9.43 -18.43 -8.46
C THR A 69 -8.30 -19.41 -8.73
N ALA A 70 -7.59 -19.78 -7.66
CA ALA A 70 -6.37 -20.58 -7.74
C ALA A 70 -6.61 -21.84 -8.59
N GLY A 71 -6.04 -21.85 -9.79
CA GLY A 71 -6.02 -23.01 -10.66
C GLY A 71 -4.95 -24.00 -10.22
N ARG A 72 -4.75 -25.03 -11.04
CA ARG A 72 -3.75 -26.09 -10.78
C ARG A 72 -2.31 -25.58 -10.69
N ASP A 73 -2.05 -24.40 -11.25
CA ASP A 73 -0.72 -23.80 -11.40
C ASP A 73 -0.39 -22.76 -10.31
N GLY A 74 -1.25 -22.65 -9.28
CA GLY A 74 -1.06 -21.73 -8.16
C GLY A 74 -1.77 -20.39 -8.33
N PRO A 75 -1.49 -19.41 -7.44
CA PRO A 75 -2.16 -18.11 -7.45
C PRO A 75 -1.79 -17.31 -8.70
N HIS A 76 -2.77 -17.09 -9.59
CA HIS A 76 -2.61 -16.24 -10.76
C HIS A 76 -3.17 -14.85 -10.48
N TRP A 77 -2.29 -13.84 -10.52
CA TRP A 77 -2.67 -12.45 -10.37
C TRP A 77 -2.89 -11.86 -11.75
N ARG A 78 -4.06 -11.24 -11.96
CA ARG A 78 -4.33 -10.47 -13.17
C ARG A 78 -4.58 -9.02 -12.86
N TYR A 79 -4.25 -8.14 -13.80
CA TYR A 79 -4.60 -6.74 -13.71
C TYR A 79 -6.12 -6.55 -13.52
N SER A 80 -6.48 -5.71 -12.55
CA SER A 80 -7.87 -5.47 -12.15
C SER A 80 -8.38 -4.11 -12.63
N GLY A 81 -7.54 -3.07 -12.63
CA GLY A 81 -7.95 -1.70 -13.00
C GLY A 81 -8.96 -1.04 -12.05
N ARG A 82 -9.26 -1.64 -10.89
CA ARG A 82 -10.20 -1.14 -9.88
C ARG A 82 -9.65 0.06 -9.11
N ARG A 83 -9.84 1.25 -9.69
CA ARG A 83 -9.38 2.54 -9.12
C ARG A 83 -9.97 2.85 -7.74
N ASP A 84 -11.21 2.45 -7.47
CA ASP A 84 -11.86 2.64 -6.17
C ASP A 84 -11.13 1.91 -5.05
N VAL A 85 -10.71 0.66 -5.29
CA VAL A 85 -9.91 -0.13 -4.33
C VAL A 85 -8.55 0.52 -4.11
N VAL A 86 -7.88 0.93 -5.19
CA VAL A 86 -6.59 1.64 -5.11
C VAL A 86 -6.66 2.85 -4.21
N MET A 87 -7.63 3.73 -4.45
CA MET A 87 -7.75 5.00 -3.75
C MET A 87 -7.97 4.76 -2.26
N ALA A 88 -8.86 3.83 -1.90
CA ALA A 88 -9.13 3.53 -0.51
C ALA A 88 -7.92 2.90 0.20
N VAL A 89 -7.22 1.94 -0.44
CA VAL A 89 -6.00 1.34 0.13
C VAL A 89 -4.88 2.37 0.27
N ARG A 90 -4.71 3.24 -0.72
CA ARG A 90 -3.73 4.34 -0.67
C ARG A 90 -4.02 5.27 0.51
N ASP A 91 -5.25 5.75 0.62
CA ASP A 91 -5.63 6.70 1.65
C ASP A 91 -5.46 6.07 3.05
N HIS A 92 -5.76 4.77 3.20
CA HIS A 92 -5.46 4.05 4.43
C HIS A 92 -3.95 3.91 4.67
N PHE A 93 -3.17 3.49 3.66
CA PHE A 93 -1.72 3.34 3.75
C PHE A 93 -1.03 4.62 4.25
N LEU A 94 -1.43 5.79 3.76
CA LEU A 94 -0.88 7.10 4.16
C LEU A 94 -1.06 7.41 5.66
N THR A 95 -1.95 6.70 6.36
CA THR A 95 -2.15 6.84 7.82
C THR A 95 -1.33 5.86 8.65
N THR A 96 -0.62 4.92 8.02
CA THR A 96 0.08 3.83 8.72
C THR A 96 1.49 4.21 9.17
N GLN A 97 1.98 3.53 10.21
CA GLN A 97 3.39 3.65 10.64
C GLN A 97 4.37 3.22 9.54
N LEU A 98 3.97 2.29 8.66
CA LEU A 98 4.79 1.89 7.53
C LEU A 98 5.02 3.05 6.56
N TYR A 99 3.98 3.85 6.26
CA TYR A 99 4.15 5.05 5.44
C TYR A 99 5.14 6.03 6.08
N ALA A 100 4.99 6.32 7.38
CA ALA A 100 5.91 7.20 8.09
C ALA A 100 7.36 6.69 8.02
N HIS A 101 7.57 5.38 8.18
CA HIS A 101 8.89 4.76 8.04
C HIS A 101 9.46 4.91 6.63
N VAL A 102 8.68 4.58 5.60
CA VAL A 102 9.10 4.70 4.19
C VAL A 102 9.39 6.16 3.82
N ALA A 103 8.55 7.10 4.24
CA ALA A 103 8.77 8.53 4.02
C ALA A 103 10.08 9.01 4.68
N GLY A 104 10.42 8.48 5.86
CA GLY A 104 11.71 8.73 6.53
C GLY A 104 12.90 8.14 5.75
N GLN A 105 12.78 6.92 5.23
CA GLN A 105 13.82 6.30 4.39
C GLN A 105 14.06 7.08 3.08
N LEU A 106 12.99 7.63 2.49
CA LEU A 106 13.07 8.48 1.31
C LEU A 106 13.53 9.91 1.63
N GLY A 107 13.59 10.29 2.91
CA GLY A 107 13.99 11.63 3.34
C GLY A 107 12.94 12.70 3.07
N TRP A 108 11.66 12.33 2.91
CA TRP A 108 10.55 13.27 2.76
C TRP A 108 10.16 13.93 4.08
N VAL A 109 10.32 13.19 5.16
CA VAL A 109 10.12 13.67 6.53
C VAL A 109 11.41 13.46 7.31
N PRO A 110 11.75 14.35 8.26
CA PRO A 110 12.81 14.08 9.21
C PRO A 110 12.53 12.73 9.86
N ASN A 111 13.48 11.80 9.77
CA ASN A 111 13.33 10.50 10.43
C ASN A 111 13.21 10.76 11.94
N PRO A 112 12.10 10.39 12.62
CA PRO A 112 11.95 10.67 14.06
C PRO A 112 12.99 9.95 14.93
N SER A 113 13.81 9.08 14.33
CA SER A 113 14.93 8.38 14.98
C SER A 113 16.30 8.97 14.64
N VAL A 114 16.48 10.29 14.73
CA VAL A 114 17.81 10.90 14.93
C VAL A 114 17.67 12.17 15.78
N GLU A 115 17.11 12.05 16.98
CA GLU A 115 17.68 12.85 18.07
C GLU A 115 19.03 12.20 18.36
N LEU A 116 20.08 12.72 17.72
CA LEU A 116 21.43 12.58 18.23
C LEU A 116 21.36 13.05 19.69
N VAL A 117 21.41 12.11 20.63
CA VAL A 117 21.76 12.40 22.01
C VAL A 117 23.14 13.06 21.93
N LYS A 118 23.14 14.40 21.87
CA LYS A 118 24.31 15.19 22.22
C LYS A 118 24.41 15.01 23.72
N GLU A 119 25.15 14.00 24.16
CA GLU A 119 25.67 14.02 25.52
C GLU A 119 26.37 15.38 25.73
N PRO A 120 26.15 16.04 26.86
CA PRO A 120 26.89 17.25 27.16
C PRO A 120 28.37 16.88 27.24
N LEU A 121 29.21 17.62 26.52
CA LEU A 121 30.63 17.71 26.88
C LEU A 121 30.69 18.37 28.26
N ASP A 122 30.88 17.56 29.29
CA ASP A 122 31.19 18.07 30.63
C ASP A 122 32.62 18.67 30.66
N PRO A 123 32.86 19.63 31.58
CA PRO A 123 33.86 20.70 31.45
C PRO A 123 35.33 20.32 31.66
#